data_AF-A0A2S3GXY6-F1
#
_entry.id   AF-A0A2S3GXY6-F1
#
_cell.length_a   1.000
_cell.length_b   1.000
_cell.length_c   1.000
_cell.angle_alpha   90.00
_cell.angle_beta   90.00
_cell.angle_gamma   90.00
#
_symmetry.space_group_name_H-M   'P 1'
#
loop_
_entity.id
_entity.type
_entity.pdbx_description
1 polymer ?
#
loop_
_entity_poly.entity_id
_entity_poly.type
_entity_poly.pdbx_seq_one_letter_code
_entity_poly.pdbx_strand_id
1 'polypeptide(L)'
;MVGPGGALAAAPRHHHHRLLLLMLCFLAGGARASPATDALRHAFPRAAAGGLCQQLLLPQGYPCTEHTVQTDDGFLLSVQHIPHGKNRVADNAGPPVFLQHGLFQGGDTWFINSNEQSLGYILADNGFDVWIGNVRGTRWSKGHSTLSVHDKLFWDWSWQDLAEYDLLAMLSYVYTVAQSKILYVGHSQGTIMGLAAFTNPEIVKMISSAALLCPISYLDHVSASFVLRAVAMHLDQMLITMGIHQLNFRSEMGVQILDSLCDAERLDCDNMLSSITGQNCCFNSSRIDYYLEYEPHPSSTKNLRHLFQMIRKGTFAKYDYGWVGNLARYGQLHPPPIHLSSIPESLPLWMGYGGLDALADVTDVEHTIKQLRSTPELLYIGDYGHIDFIMSVSAKDDVYVDLMRFLRDQQGVHSSY
;
A
#
# COMPACT_ATOMS: atom_id res chain seq x y z
N MET A 1 20.57 -59.74 -7.16
CA MET A 1 20.15 -59.59 -5.76
C MET A 1 20.69 -58.25 -5.24
N VAL A 2 19.76 -57.45 -4.73
CA VAL A 2 19.86 -56.11 -4.10
C VAL A 2 20.88 -56.15 -2.95
N GLY A 3 21.68 -55.12 -2.60
CA GLY A 3 21.83 -53.73 -3.04
C GLY A 3 22.88 -53.02 -2.14
N PRO A 4 23.13 -51.71 -2.26
CA PRO A 4 23.76 -50.93 -1.19
C PRO A 4 22.75 -49.97 -0.53
N GLY A 5 22.71 -49.99 0.80
CA GLY A 5 21.88 -49.09 1.61
C GLY A 5 22.46 -47.68 1.62
N GLY A 6 21.72 -46.73 1.04
CA GLY A 6 21.96 -45.31 1.19
C GLY A 6 21.36 -44.79 2.50
N ALA A 7 22.17 -44.11 3.30
CA ALA A 7 21.71 -43.36 4.47
C ALA A 7 20.88 -42.15 3.99
N LEU A 8 19.58 -42.16 4.29
CA LEU A 8 18.69 -41.02 4.15
C LEU A 8 19.08 -39.96 5.18
N ALA A 9 19.56 -38.81 4.70
CA ALA A 9 19.72 -37.61 5.51
C ALA A 9 18.34 -37.18 6.03
N ALA A 10 18.20 -37.11 7.35
CA ALA A 10 17.00 -36.64 8.02
C ALA A 10 16.81 -35.13 7.78
N ALA A 11 15.66 -34.76 7.20
CA ALA A 11 15.20 -33.38 7.10
C ALA A 11 14.94 -32.77 8.49
N PRO A 12 15.08 -31.44 8.68
CA PRO A 12 15.07 -30.83 10.00
C PRO A 12 13.66 -30.79 10.59
N ARG A 13 13.33 -31.75 11.46
CA ARG A 13 12.07 -31.81 12.23
C ARG A 13 11.90 -30.68 13.26
N HIS A 14 12.93 -29.86 13.50
CA HIS A 14 12.91 -28.81 14.52
C HIS A 14 12.07 -27.59 14.16
N HIS A 15 11.88 -27.27 12.86
CA HIS A 15 11.07 -26.11 12.46
C HIS A 15 9.57 -26.31 12.66
N HIS A 16 9.05 -27.50 12.35
CA HIS A 16 7.62 -27.79 12.52
C HIS A 16 7.20 -27.80 14.00
N HIS A 17 8.06 -28.28 14.91
CA HIS A 17 7.75 -28.28 16.33
C HIS A 17 7.69 -26.88 16.94
N ARG A 18 8.60 -25.97 16.56
CA ARG A 18 8.54 -24.57 17.01
C ARG A 18 7.30 -23.85 16.51
N LEU A 19 6.91 -24.08 15.26
CA LEU A 19 5.70 -23.48 14.68
C LEU A 19 4.42 -23.99 15.36
N LEU A 20 4.37 -25.29 15.70
CA LEU A 20 3.22 -25.92 16.38
C LEU A 20 3.07 -25.43 17.84
N LEU A 21 4.18 -25.26 18.56
CA LEU A 21 4.19 -24.70 19.92
C LEU A 21 3.76 -23.22 19.94
N LEU A 22 4.18 -22.43 18.96
CA LEU A 22 3.73 -21.04 18.79
C LEU A 22 2.22 -20.96 18.46
N MET A 23 1.71 -21.86 17.61
CA MET A 23 0.26 -21.98 17.32
C MET A 23 -0.57 -22.27 18.58
N LEU A 24 -0.13 -23.20 19.43
CA LEU A 24 -0.86 -23.58 20.65
C LEU A 24 -0.93 -22.42 21.66
N CYS A 25 0.07 -21.53 21.69
CA CYS A 25 0.03 -20.34 22.54
C CYS A 25 -0.89 -19.21 22.02
N PHE A 26 -1.22 -19.17 20.73
CA PHE A 26 -2.18 -18.19 20.19
C PHE A 26 -3.63 -18.50 20.61
N LEU A 27 -3.93 -19.76 20.95
CA LEU A 27 -5.29 -20.21 21.26
C LEU A 27 -5.60 -20.30 22.77
N ALA A 28 -4.61 -20.10 23.64
CA ALA A 28 -4.70 -20.43 25.07
C ALA A 28 -4.69 -19.21 26.02
N GLY A 29 -4.55 -17.98 25.52
CA GLY A 29 -4.51 -16.77 26.34
C GLY A 29 -5.87 -16.06 26.40
N GLY A 30 -6.38 -15.76 27.59
CA GLY A 30 -7.40 -14.73 27.74
C GLY A 30 -6.75 -13.37 27.46
N ALA A 31 -7.16 -12.73 26.36
CA ALA A 31 -6.51 -11.53 25.86
C ALA A 31 -6.99 -10.27 26.62
N ARG A 32 -6.09 -9.43 27.15
CA ARG A 32 -6.40 -8.06 27.61
C ARG A 32 -6.36 -7.12 26.41
N ALA A 33 -7.30 -6.19 26.40
CA ALA A 33 -7.36 -5.21 25.33
C ALA A 33 -6.22 -4.18 25.43
N SER A 34 -5.61 -3.86 24.30
CA SER A 34 -4.67 -2.75 24.13
C SER A 34 -5.47 -1.47 23.77
N PRO A 35 -4.96 -0.26 24.07
CA PRO A 35 -5.58 0.98 23.61
C PRO A 35 -5.86 1.00 22.10
N ALA A 36 -4.98 0.40 21.29
CA ALA A 36 -5.14 0.32 19.84
C ALA A 36 -6.29 -0.61 19.43
N THR A 37 -6.47 -1.75 20.10
CA THR A 37 -7.54 -2.70 19.80
C THR A 37 -8.89 -2.23 20.36
N ASP A 38 -8.90 -1.54 21.50
CA ASP A 38 -10.10 -0.88 22.02
C ASP A 38 -10.61 0.21 21.07
N ALA A 39 -9.71 1.04 20.54
CA ALA A 39 -10.08 2.05 19.54
C ALA A 39 -10.69 1.40 18.28
N LEU A 40 -10.11 0.31 17.77
CA LEU A 40 -10.67 -0.44 16.63
C LEU A 40 -12.04 -1.07 16.93
N ARG A 41 -12.29 -1.52 18.16
CA ARG A 41 -13.59 -2.07 18.59
C ARG A 41 -14.66 -0.99 18.73
N HIS A 42 -14.26 0.23 19.11
CA HIS A 42 -15.18 1.35 19.31
C HIS A 42 -15.42 2.17 18.03
N ALA A 43 -14.52 2.07 17.06
CA ALA A 43 -14.70 2.63 15.74
C ALA A 43 -15.80 1.88 14.98
N PHE A 44 -17.04 2.32 15.15
CA PHE A 44 -18.17 1.81 14.37
C PHE A 44 -17.91 2.08 12.88
N PRO A 45 -17.81 1.04 12.02
CA PRO A 45 -17.81 1.27 10.59
C PRO A 45 -19.04 2.06 10.26
N ARG A 46 -18.84 3.22 9.62
CA ARG A 46 -19.95 4.04 9.17
C ARG A 46 -20.81 3.17 8.27
N ALA A 47 -21.97 2.74 8.76
CA ALA A 47 -22.97 1.98 8.01
C ALA A 47 -23.72 2.92 7.04
N ALA A 48 -23.00 3.84 6.42
CA ALA A 48 -23.56 4.76 5.45
C ALA A 48 -23.66 4.01 4.12
N ALA A 49 -24.88 3.86 3.63
CA ALA A 49 -25.12 3.43 2.26
C ALA A 49 -24.38 4.35 1.28
N GLY A 50 -23.74 3.77 0.27
CA GLY A 50 -23.03 4.50 -0.80
C GLY A 50 -21.51 4.31 -0.78
N GLY A 51 -20.87 4.63 -1.90
CA GLY A 51 -19.42 4.54 -2.07
C GLY A 51 -18.65 5.74 -1.49
N LEU A 52 -17.35 5.78 -1.76
CA LEU A 52 -16.42 6.80 -1.29
C LEU A 52 -16.91 8.21 -1.66
N CYS A 53 -17.41 8.41 -2.88
CA CYS A 53 -17.93 9.70 -3.33
C CYS A 53 -19.06 10.23 -2.44
N GLN A 54 -20.03 9.37 -2.13
CA GLN A 54 -21.19 9.73 -1.32
C GLN A 54 -20.82 10.03 0.15
N GLN A 55 -19.81 9.32 0.66
CA GLN A 55 -19.43 9.42 2.06
C GLN A 55 -18.47 10.59 2.35
N LEU A 56 -17.56 10.91 1.43
CA LEU A 56 -16.48 11.88 1.66
C LEU A 56 -16.52 13.11 0.75
N LEU A 57 -16.83 12.96 -0.54
CA LEU A 57 -16.67 14.07 -1.50
C LEU A 57 -17.93 14.92 -1.68
N LEU A 58 -19.07 14.27 -1.97
CA LEU A 58 -20.32 14.98 -2.23
C LEU A 58 -20.79 15.83 -1.03
N PRO A 59 -20.69 15.37 0.23
CA PRO A 59 -21.04 16.20 1.39
C PRO A 59 -20.14 17.43 1.56
N GLN A 60 -18.91 17.39 1.04
CA GLN A 60 -17.95 18.51 1.06
C GLN A 60 -18.08 19.44 -0.15
N GLY A 61 -19.03 19.15 -1.06
CA GLY A 61 -19.31 19.96 -2.25
C GLY A 61 -18.40 19.67 -3.45
N TYR A 62 -17.63 18.58 -3.46
CA TYR A 62 -16.82 18.19 -4.61
C TYR A 62 -17.62 17.28 -5.54
N PRO A 63 -17.62 17.53 -6.86
CA PRO A 63 -18.17 16.58 -7.82
C PRO A 63 -17.38 15.28 -7.76
N CYS A 64 -18.06 14.14 -7.74
CA CYS A 64 -17.39 12.86 -7.66
C CYS A 64 -18.23 11.79 -8.35
N THR A 65 -17.60 11.00 -9.22
CA THR A 65 -18.20 9.82 -9.87
C THR A 65 -17.38 8.57 -9.58
N GLU A 66 -18.02 7.40 -9.61
CA GLU A 66 -17.37 6.11 -9.33
C GLU A 66 -17.47 5.18 -10.54
N HIS A 67 -16.32 4.70 -10.99
CA HIS A 67 -16.18 3.84 -12.16
C HIS A 67 -15.77 2.44 -11.74
N THR A 68 -16.38 1.42 -12.34
CA THR A 68 -15.94 0.03 -12.15
C THR A 68 -14.93 -0.33 -13.23
N VAL A 69 -13.75 -0.76 -12.83
CA VAL A 69 -12.70 -1.26 -13.74
C VAL A 69 -12.49 -2.74 -13.47
N GLN A 70 -12.64 -3.58 -14.49
CA GLN A 70 -12.41 -5.02 -14.36
C GLN A 70 -10.97 -5.36 -14.76
N THR A 71 -10.26 -6.12 -13.93
CA THR A 71 -8.94 -6.66 -14.23
C THR A 71 -9.03 -7.92 -15.09
N ASP A 72 -7.95 -8.27 -15.77
CA ASP A 72 -7.86 -9.49 -16.59
C ASP A 72 -8.11 -10.77 -15.78
N ASP A 73 -7.70 -10.77 -14.51
CA ASP A 73 -7.93 -11.89 -13.60
C ASP A 73 -9.29 -11.86 -12.89
N GLY A 74 -10.14 -10.86 -13.18
CA GLY A 74 -11.57 -10.88 -12.86
C GLY A 74 -12.00 -10.05 -11.65
N PHE A 75 -11.11 -9.29 -11.01
CA PHE A 75 -11.45 -8.35 -9.94
C PHE A 75 -12.18 -7.12 -10.47
N LEU A 76 -13.12 -6.61 -9.69
CA LEU A 76 -13.93 -5.44 -10.01
C LEU A 76 -13.48 -4.28 -9.11
N LEU A 77 -12.59 -3.45 -9.61
CA LEU A 77 -12.00 -2.32 -8.89
C LEU A 77 -12.89 -1.09 -8.98
N SER A 78 -12.84 -0.25 -7.95
CA SER A 78 -13.55 1.03 -7.94
C SER A 78 -12.57 2.18 -8.09
N VAL A 79 -12.78 3.02 -9.10
CA VAL A 79 -11.97 4.22 -9.36
C VAL A 79 -12.85 5.45 -9.20
N GLN A 80 -12.49 6.37 -8.29
CA GLN A 80 -13.21 7.63 -8.16
C GLN A 80 -12.62 8.70 -9.06
N HIS A 81 -13.48 9.57 -9.57
CA HIS A 81 -13.13 10.67 -10.45
C HIS A 81 -13.71 11.98 -9.93
N ILE A 82 -12.83 12.94 -9.64
CA ILE A 82 -13.11 14.28 -9.14
C ILE A 82 -12.62 15.27 -10.21
N PRO A 83 -13.49 15.69 -11.14
CA PRO A 83 -13.07 16.44 -12.33
C PRO A 83 -12.58 17.86 -12.03
N HIS A 84 -13.01 18.45 -10.91
CA HIS A 84 -12.61 19.79 -10.49
C HIS A 84 -12.91 20.05 -9.01
N GLY A 85 -12.28 21.09 -8.45
CA GLY A 85 -12.57 21.58 -7.10
C GLY A 85 -13.96 22.17 -6.93
N LYS A 86 -14.41 22.30 -5.67
CA LYS A 86 -15.78 22.70 -5.28
C LYS A 86 -16.21 24.08 -5.79
N ASN A 87 -15.25 24.98 -6.03
CA ASN A 87 -15.49 26.35 -6.48
C ASN A 87 -15.16 26.57 -7.97
N ARG A 88 -14.85 25.51 -8.73
CA ARG A 88 -14.47 25.59 -10.15
C ARG A 88 -15.62 25.14 -11.06
N VAL A 89 -15.61 25.62 -12.30
CA VAL A 89 -16.57 25.25 -13.35
C VAL A 89 -16.02 24.07 -14.16
N ALA A 90 -16.90 23.17 -14.60
CA ALA A 90 -16.56 21.89 -15.23
C ALA A 90 -15.75 21.98 -16.54
N ASP A 91 -15.76 23.12 -17.24
CA ASP A 91 -15.21 23.24 -18.60
C ASP A 91 -13.67 23.29 -18.68
N ASN A 92 -12.95 23.13 -17.56
CA ASN A 92 -11.48 23.13 -17.51
C ASN A 92 -10.94 21.99 -16.64
N ALA A 93 -11.14 20.73 -17.06
CA ALA A 93 -10.45 19.60 -16.45
C ALA A 93 -8.95 19.71 -16.77
N GLY A 94 -8.11 19.82 -15.73
CA GLY A 94 -6.67 19.87 -15.89
C GLY A 94 -6.06 18.51 -16.19
N PRO A 95 -4.73 18.36 -16.06
CA PRO A 95 -4.06 17.09 -16.34
C PRO A 95 -4.52 16.00 -15.33
N PRO A 96 -4.72 14.75 -15.78
CA PRO A 96 -5.21 13.67 -14.93
C PRO A 96 -4.11 13.24 -13.93
N VAL A 97 -4.41 13.37 -12.65
CA VAL A 97 -3.57 12.89 -11.54
C VAL A 97 -4.19 11.64 -10.95
N PHE A 98 -3.43 10.54 -10.93
CA PHE A 98 -3.87 9.28 -10.36
C PHE A 98 -3.21 9.04 -9.00
N LEU A 99 -4.01 8.99 -7.93
CA LEU A 99 -3.55 8.77 -6.56
C LEU A 99 -3.72 7.30 -6.15
N GLN A 100 -2.62 6.64 -5.76
CA GLN A 100 -2.60 5.24 -5.34
C GLN A 100 -2.15 5.10 -3.89
N HIS A 101 -3.04 4.57 -3.04
CA HIS A 101 -2.83 4.40 -1.61
C HIS A 101 -1.85 3.26 -1.24
N GLY A 102 -1.47 3.18 0.04
CA GLY A 102 -0.57 2.18 0.60
C GLY A 102 -1.24 0.90 1.10
N LEU A 103 -0.47 0.08 1.84
CA LEU A 103 -0.93 -1.17 2.43
C LEU A 103 -1.96 -0.90 3.55
N PHE A 104 -3.04 -1.68 3.61
CA PHE A 104 -4.16 -1.50 4.55
C PHE A 104 -4.87 -0.14 4.46
N GLN A 105 -4.66 0.59 3.37
CA GLN A 105 -5.35 1.85 3.09
C GLN A 105 -6.36 1.67 1.95
N GLY A 106 -7.14 2.71 1.69
CA GLY A 106 -8.02 2.83 0.53
C GLY A 106 -7.93 4.24 -0.05
N GLY A 107 -8.72 4.54 -1.07
CA GLY A 107 -8.77 5.86 -1.69
C GLY A 107 -9.22 6.98 -0.75
N ASP A 108 -9.87 6.63 0.36
CA ASP A 108 -10.29 7.54 1.43
C ASP A 108 -9.09 8.22 2.12
N THR A 109 -7.91 7.60 2.09
CA THR A 109 -6.68 8.14 2.68
C THR A 109 -6.37 9.56 2.17
N TRP A 110 -6.76 9.87 0.93
CA TRP A 110 -6.53 11.16 0.29
C TRP A 110 -7.52 12.27 0.70
N PHE A 111 -8.48 11.97 1.59
CA PHE A 111 -9.62 12.85 1.94
C PHE A 111 -10.04 12.82 3.42
N ILE A 112 -9.32 12.09 4.30
CA ILE A 112 -9.72 11.92 5.71
C ILE A 112 -9.18 13.00 6.66
N ASN A 113 -8.46 13.99 6.15
CA ASN A 113 -8.19 15.26 6.85
C ASN A 113 -9.19 16.34 6.41
N SER A 114 -8.94 17.62 6.74
CA SER A 114 -9.75 18.71 6.17
C SER A 114 -9.48 18.92 4.67
N ASN A 115 -10.32 19.72 4.01
CA ASN A 115 -10.15 20.05 2.60
C ASN A 115 -8.81 20.76 2.33
N GLU A 116 -8.33 21.53 3.30
CA GLU A 116 -7.08 22.28 3.23
C GLU A 116 -5.86 21.43 3.61
N GLN A 117 -6.06 20.19 4.06
CA GLN A 117 -5.01 19.30 4.57
C GLN A 117 -4.90 17.98 3.81
N SER A 118 -5.89 17.62 2.98
CA SER A 118 -5.87 16.36 2.24
C SER A 118 -5.49 16.59 0.78
N LEU A 119 -4.48 15.84 0.30
CA LEU A 119 -3.92 16.02 -1.04
C LEU A 119 -4.98 15.95 -2.15
N GLY A 120 -5.96 15.04 -2.04
CA GLY A 120 -7.00 14.87 -3.05
C GLY A 120 -7.86 16.13 -3.23
N TYR A 121 -8.27 16.78 -2.13
CA TYR A 121 -9.00 18.04 -2.18
C TYR A 121 -8.13 19.17 -2.72
N ILE A 122 -6.88 19.26 -2.25
CA ILE A 122 -5.93 20.30 -2.64
C ILE A 122 -5.65 20.24 -4.14
N LEU A 123 -5.43 19.06 -4.72
CA LEU A 123 -5.22 18.89 -6.15
C LEU A 123 -6.45 19.35 -6.96
N ALA A 124 -7.65 18.92 -6.58
CA ALA A 124 -8.88 19.30 -7.26
C ALA A 124 -9.09 20.83 -7.23
N ASP A 125 -8.88 21.48 -6.08
CA ASP A 125 -8.98 22.94 -5.94
C ASP A 125 -7.89 23.69 -6.71
N ASN A 126 -6.74 23.05 -6.94
CA ASN A 126 -5.64 23.57 -7.76
C ASN A 126 -5.75 23.20 -9.25
N GLY A 127 -6.91 22.70 -9.68
CA GLY A 127 -7.25 22.54 -11.10
C GLY A 127 -6.70 21.27 -11.74
N PHE A 128 -6.30 20.27 -10.95
CA PHE A 128 -6.01 18.94 -11.48
C PHE A 128 -7.29 18.13 -11.67
N ASP A 129 -7.28 17.24 -12.66
CA ASP A 129 -8.32 16.22 -12.84
C ASP A 129 -7.97 14.99 -11.98
N VAL A 130 -8.65 14.78 -10.86
CA VAL A 130 -8.17 13.83 -9.84
C VAL A 130 -8.87 12.47 -9.96
N TRP A 131 -8.06 11.42 -10.06
CA TRP A 131 -8.47 10.02 -10.12
C TRP A 131 -7.91 9.25 -8.93
N ILE A 132 -8.74 8.41 -8.31
CA ILE A 132 -8.38 7.68 -7.08
C ILE A 132 -8.49 6.19 -7.33
N GLY A 133 -7.36 5.48 -7.22
CA GLY A 133 -7.30 4.03 -7.38
C GLY A 133 -7.62 3.30 -6.09
N ASN A 134 -8.50 2.30 -6.15
CA ASN A 134 -8.69 1.33 -5.06
C ASN A 134 -8.35 -0.06 -5.56
N VAL A 135 -7.40 -0.70 -4.89
CA VAL A 135 -6.99 -2.07 -5.24
C VAL A 135 -8.04 -3.09 -4.80
N ARG A 136 -7.90 -4.32 -5.30
CA ARG A 136 -8.69 -5.48 -4.89
C ARG A 136 -8.67 -5.68 -3.37
N GLY A 137 -9.78 -6.16 -2.82
CA GLY A 137 -9.92 -6.47 -1.39
C GLY A 137 -10.23 -5.26 -0.49
N THR A 138 -10.00 -4.03 -0.93
CA THR A 138 -10.47 -2.83 -0.22
C THR A 138 -12.00 -2.80 -0.17
N ARG A 139 -12.58 -2.14 0.84
CA ARG A 139 -14.06 -2.04 0.96
C ARG A 139 -14.70 -1.19 -0.15
N TRP A 140 -13.89 -0.42 -0.88
CA TRP A 140 -14.35 0.42 -1.98
C TRP A 140 -14.46 -0.36 -3.30
N SER A 141 -13.65 -1.39 -3.48
CA SER A 141 -13.72 -2.29 -4.64
C SER A 141 -14.90 -3.26 -4.53
N LYS A 142 -15.40 -3.72 -5.67
CA LYS A 142 -16.69 -4.41 -5.84
C LYS A 142 -16.57 -5.93 -5.86
N GLY A 143 -15.44 -6.46 -5.42
CA GLY A 143 -15.19 -7.91 -5.33
C GLY A 143 -14.63 -8.49 -6.63
N HIS A 144 -15.17 -9.64 -7.04
CA HIS A 144 -14.71 -10.42 -8.18
C HIS A 144 -15.91 -10.90 -9.00
N SER A 145 -15.72 -11.05 -10.31
CA SER A 145 -16.76 -11.50 -11.24
C SER A 145 -17.30 -12.91 -10.95
N THR A 146 -16.45 -13.78 -10.40
CA THR A 146 -16.78 -15.20 -10.15
C THR A 146 -16.50 -15.70 -8.72
N LEU A 147 -15.58 -15.07 -7.98
CA LEU A 147 -15.12 -15.56 -6.69
C LEU A 147 -15.80 -14.77 -5.57
N SER A 148 -16.14 -15.44 -4.48
CA SER A 148 -16.63 -14.84 -3.26
C SER A 148 -15.47 -14.39 -2.36
N VAL A 149 -15.71 -13.37 -1.53
CA VAL A 149 -14.75 -12.95 -0.48
C VAL A 149 -14.46 -14.06 0.54
N HIS A 150 -15.27 -15.11 0.60
CA HIS A 150 -15.04 -16.28 1.44
C HIS A 150 -14.16 -17.35 0.77
N ASP A 151 -13.91 -17.23 -0.54
CA ASP A 151 -13.05 -18.17 -1.26
C ASP A 151 -11.58 -17.87 -0.99
N LYS A 152 -10.80 -18.91 -0.68
CA LYS A 152 -9.34 -18.79 -0.54
C LYS A 152 -8.67 -18.15 -1.76
N LEU A 153 -9.13 -18.49 -2.97
CA LEU A 153 -8.56 -17.99 -4.22
C LEU A 153 -8.81 -16.50 -4.42
N PHE A 154 -9.88 -15.93 -3.84
CA PHE A 154 -10.12 -14.49 -3.87
C PHE A 154 -8.98 -13.71 -3.20
N TRP A 155 -8.29 -14.31 -2.23
CA TRP A 155 -7.20 -13.69 -1.47
C TRP A 155 -5.80 -14.18 -1.88
N ASP A 156 -5.66 -14.93 -2.99
CA ASP A 156 -4.37 -15.47 -3.44
C ASP A 156 -3.57 -14.49 -4.32
N TRP A 157 -3.38 -13.26 -3.85
CA TRP A 157 -2.65 -12.19 -4.54
C TRP A 157 -1.67 -11.46 -3.61
N SER A 158 -0.73 -10.70 -4.17
CA SER A 158 0.23 -9.83 -3.48
C SER A 158 0.37 -8.50 -4.22
N TRP A 159 1.21 -7.59 -3.73
CA TRP A 159 1.52 -6.32 -4.40
C TRP A 159 2.00 -6.50 -5.85
N GLN A 160 2.59 -7.66 -6.17
CA GLN A 160 2.96 -8.00 -7.54
C GLN A 160 1.73 -8.02 -8.45
N ASP A 161 0.67 -8.72 -8.02
CA ASP A 161 -0.59 -8.80 -8.75
C ASP A 161 -1.28 -7.43 -8.81
N LEU A 162 -1.15 -6.62 -7.74
CA LEU A 162 -1.65 -5.24 -7.74
C LEU A 162 -0.94 -4.38 -8.79
N ALA A 163 0.36 -4.57 -9.00
CA ALA A 163 1.10 -3.86 -10.03
C ALA A 163 0.79 -4.37 -11.44
N GLU A 164 0.75 -5.70 -11.61
CA GLU A 164 0.61 -6.37 -12.92
C GLU A 164 -0.83 -6.31 -13.46
N TYR A 165 -1.85 -6.34 -12.60
CA TYR A 165 -3.26 -6.37 -13.00
C TYR A 165 -4.01 -5.11 -12.59
N ASP A 166 -4.02 -4.75 -11.30
CA ASP A 166 -4.88 -3.66 -10.82
C ASP A 166 -4.44 -2.32 -11.38
N LEU A 167 -3.17 -1.97 -11.17
CA LEU A 167 -2.63 -0.70 -11.59
C LEU A 167 -2.65 -0.56 -13.12
N LEU A 168 -2.31 -1.63 -13.85
CA LEU A 168 -2.40 -1.65 -15.30
C LEU A 168 -3.83 -1.37 -15.78
N ALA A 169 -4.84 -2.06 -15.24
CA ALA A 169 -6.24 -1.89 -15.64
C ALA A 169 -6.75 -0.48 -15.30
N MET A 170 -6.47 0.02 -14.10
CA MET A 170 -6.90 1.36 -13.68
C MET A 170 -6.23 2.46 -14.52
N LEU A 171 -4.92 2.40 -14.75
CA LEU A 171 -4.22 3.39 -15.57
C LEU A 171 -4.68 3.33 -17.03
N SER A 172 -4.89 2.14 -17.59
CA SER A 172 -5.39 1.99 -18.97
C SER A 172 -6.78 2.60 -19.13
N TYR A 173 -7.65 2.39 -18.14
CA TYR A 173 -8.99 2.99 -18.11
C TYR A 173 -8.90 4.53 -18.07
N VAL A 174 -8.14 5.08 -17.12
CA VAL A 174 -7.99 6.54 -16.96
C VAL A 174 -7.36 7.17 -18.19
N TYR A 175 -6.30 6.57 -18.74
CA TYR A 175 -5.63 7.05 -19.95
C TYR A 175 -6.58 7.11 -21.16
N THR A 176 -7.47 6.11 -21.28
CA THR A 176 -8.47 6.04 -22.35
C THR A 176 -9.56 7.09 -22.17
N VAL A 177 -10.07 7.25 -20.95
CA VAL A 177 -11.17 8.19 -20.65
C VAL A 177 -10.69 9.64 -20.70
N ALA A 178 -9.54 9.94 -20.10
CA ALA A 178 -8.97 11.29 -20.06
C ALA A 178 -8.30 11.70 -21.38
N GLN A 179 -7.99 10.73 -22.27
CA GLN A 179 -7.24 10.94 -23.51
C GLN A 179 -5.93 11.73 -23.32
N SER A 180 -5.29 11.54 -22.17
CA SER A 180 -4.11 12.29 -21.75
C SER A 180 -3.21 11.41 -20.89
N LYS A 181 -1.91 11.71 -20.90
CA LYS A 181 -0.95 11.02 -20.03
C LYS A 181 -1.19 11.37 -18.57
N ILE A 182 -1.01 10.38 -17.72
CA ILE A 182 -1.34 10.43 -16.30
C ILE A 182 -0.13 10.92 -15.50
N LEU A 183 -0.39 11.82 -14.56
CA LEU A 183 0.51 12.18 -13.48
C LEU A 183 0.28 11.19 -12.33
N TYR A 184 1.21 10.28 -12.09
CA TYR A 184 1.06 9.26 -11.05
C TYR A 184 1.52 9.79 -9.69
N VAL A 185 0.75 9.55 -8.64
CA VAL A 185 1.19 9.76 -7.24
C VAL A 185 0.91 8.49 -6.45
N GLY A 186 1.95 7.91 -5.86
CA GLY A 186 1.83 6.74 -5.00
C GLY A 186 2.29 7.05 -3.59
N HIS A 187 1.64 6.45 -2.59
CA HIS A 187 2.14 6.43 -1.21
C HIS A 187 2.45 4.99 -0.79
N SER A 188 3.61 4.76 -0.14
CA SER A 188 3.94 3.47 0.48
C SER A 188 3.82 2.30 -0.52
N GLN A 189 2.94 1.33 -0.30
CA GLN A 189 2.70 0.24 -1.25
C GLN A 189 2.25 0.72 -2.65
N GLY A 190 1.62 1.89 -2.77
CA GLY A 190 1.37 2.50 -4.07
C GLY A 190 2.68 2.72 -4.83
N THR A 191 3.74 3.14 -4.15
CA THR A 191 5.04 3.38 -4.80
C THR A 191 5.71 2.10 -5.31
N ILE A 192 5.68 0.99 -4.55
CA ILE A 192 6.23 -0.29 -5.04
C ILE A 192 5.44 -0.82 -6.23
N MET A 193 4.11 -0.63 -6.23
CA MET A 193 3.27 -0.94 -7.38
C MET A 193 3.69 -0.12 -8.61
N GLY A 194 3.84 1.20 -8.44
CA GLY A 194 4.30 2.11 -9.49
C GLY A 194 5.68 1.73 -10.02
N LEU A 195 6.68 1.59 -9.15
CA LEU A 195 8.06 1.23 -9.54
C LEU A 195 8.13 -0.11 -10.28
N ALA A 196 7.38 -1.13 -9.83
CA ALA A 196 7.29 -2.39 -10.55
C ALA A 196 6.62 -2.22 -11.93
N ALA A 197 5.49 -1.50 -11.96
CA ALA A 197 4.73 -1.24 -13.18
C ALA A 197 5.51 -0.43 -14.23
N PHE A 198 6.31 0.55 -13.81
CA PHE A 198 7.10 1.39 -14.71
C PHE A 198 8.28 0.66 -15.36
N THR A 199 8.59 -0.57 -14.94
CA THR A 199 9.50 -1.45 -15.70
C THR A 199 8.87 -2.00 -16.98
N ASN A 200 7.54 -1.87 -17.14
CA ASN A 200 6.81 -2.24 -18.35
C ASN A 200 6.66 -1.02 -19.29
N PRO A 201 7.24 -1.05 -20.51
CA PRO A 201 7.14 0.05 -21.46
C PRO A 201 5.71 0.45 -21.84
N GLU A 202 4.75 -0.48 -21.83
CA GLU A 202 3.34 -0.17 -22.16
C GLU A 202 2.71 0.74 -21.10
N ILE A 203 3.07 0.55 -19.82
CA ILE A 203 2.61 1.43 -18.73
C ILE A 203 3.26 2.80 -18.86
N VAL A 204 4.56 2.86 -19.12
CA VAL A 204 5.28 4.14 -19.25
C VAL A 204 4.70 5.02 -20.37
N LYS A 205 4.16 4.44 -21.44
CA LYS A 205 3.48 5.23 -22.50
C LYS A 205 2.27 6.03 -21.97
N MET A 206 1.61 5.53 -20.94
CA MET A 206 0.41 6.14 -20.34
C MET A 206 0.74 7.18 -19.27
N ILE A 207 1.98 7.22 -18.77
CA ILE A 207 2.41 8.08 -17.67
C ILE A 207 3.24 9.26 -18.21
N SER A 208 2.99 10.45 -17.66
CA SER A 208 3.78 11.65 -17.92
C SER A 208 4.92 11.81 -16.93
N SER A 209 4.64 11.59 -15.64
CA SER A 209 5.60 11.60 -14.54
C SER A 209 5.05 10.86 -13.33
N ALA A 210 5.92 10.55 -12.36
CA ALA A 210 5.50 9.91 -11.12
C ALA A 210 6.12 10.57 -9.88
N ALA A 211 5.27 10.89 -8.91
CA ALA A 211 5.65 11.33 -7.57
C ALA A 211 5.44 10.18 -6.57
N LEU A 212 6.47 9.84 -5.80
CA LEU A 212 6.48 8.70 -4.87
C LEU A 212 6.67 9.22 -3.45
N LEU A 213 5.61 9.14 -2.64
CA LEU A 213 5.60 9.47 -1.22
C LEU A 213 5.97 8.22 -0.41
N CYS A 214 7.04 8.27 0.37
CA CYS A 214 7.59 7.14 1.12
C CYS A 214 7.90 5.95 0.18
N PRO A 215 8.86 6.10 -0.75
CA PRO A 215 9.11 5.09 -1.79
C PRO A 215 9.59 3.76 -1.21
N ILE A 216 8.91 2.68 -1.58
CA ILE A 216 9.21 1.31 -1.17
C ILE A 216 9.68 0.52 -2.40
N SER A 217 10.85 -0.11 -2.30
CA SER A 217 11.29 -1.15 -3.25
C SER A 217 12.21 -2.16 -2.58
N TYR A 218 13.13 -1.68 -1.74
CA TYR A 218 13.90 -2.46 -0.78
C TYR A 218 13.36 -2.21 0.63
N LEU A 219 13.56 -3.17 1.54
CA LEU A 219 12.97 -3.19 2.89
C LEU A 219 13.90 -3.87 3.91
N ASP A 220 15.20 -3.98 3.63
CA ASP A 220 16.17 -4.62 4.52
C ASP A 220 16.64 -3.74 5.68
N HIS A 221 16.36 -2.43 5.64
CA HIS A 221 16.71 -1.48 6.70
C HIS A 221 15.49 -0.94 7.46
N VAL A 222 14.29 -1.52 7.24
CA VAL A 222 13.08 -1.25 8.02
C VAL A 222 13.40 -1.26 9.52
N SER A 223 13.01 -0.19 10.22
CA SER A 223 13.21 -0.04 11.67
C SER A 223 11.90 -0.17 12.48
N ALA A 224 10.77 -0.41 11.80
CA ALA A 224 9.46 -0.58 12.41
C ALA A 224 9.41 -1.79 13.35
N SER A 225 9.51 -1.52 14.66
CA SER A 225 9.69 -2.55 15.69
C SER A 225 8.58 -3.60 15.71
N PHE A 226 7.32 -3.22 15.47
CA PHE A 226 6.19 -4.15 15.38
C PHE A 226 6.35 -5.08 14.17
N VAL A 227 6.70 -4.51 13.01
CA VAL A 227 6.89 -5.26 11.75
C VAL A 227 8.06 -6.22 11.87
N LEU A 228 9.21 -5.77 12.37
CA LEU A 228 10.40 -6.61 12.53
C LEU A 228 10.14 -7.82 13.44
N ARG A 229 9.41 -7.62 14.55
CA ARG A 229 9.02 -8.72 15.44
C ARG A 229 8.04 -9.67 14.76
N ALA A 230 7.04 -9.17 14.03
CA ALA A 230 6.12 -10.01 13.26
C ALA A 230 6.85 -10.85 12.18
N VAL A 231 7.84 -10.26 11.51
CA VAL A 231 8.72 -10.93 10.55
C VAL A 231 9.54 -12.02 11.23
N ALA A 232 10.16 -11.72 12.38
CA ALA A 232 10.98 -12.66 13.16
C ALA A 232 10.17 -13.85 13.69
N MET A 233 8.89 -13.63 14.04
CA MET A 233 7.98 -14.68 14.47
C MET A 233 7.41 -15.53 13.33
N HIS A 234 7.69 -15.18 12.07
CA HIS A 234 7.07 -15.82 10.90
C HIS A 234 5.54 -15.76 10.91
N LEU A 235 4.98 -14.64 11.37
CA LEU A 235 3.53 -14.45 11.49
C LEU A 235 2.79 -14.72 10.17
N ASP A 236 3.36 -14.26 9.05
CA ASP A 236 2.87 -14.52 7.69
C ASP A 236 2.68 -16.02 7.39
N GLN A 237 3.65 -16.86 7.81
CA GLN A 237 3.59 -18.30 7.59
C GLN A 237 2.60 -18.97 8.54
N MET A 238 2.55 -18.51 9.79
CA MET A 238 1.57 -18.99 10.79
C MET A 238 0.15 -18.74 10.31
N LEU A 239 -0.17 -17.52 9.88
CA LEU A 239 -1.50 -17.14 9.38
C LEU A 239 -1.92 -17.99 8.17
N ILE A 240 -1.04 -18.16 7.19
CA ILE A 240 -1.32 -19.02 6.02
C ILE A 240 -1.56 -20.47 6.44
N THR A 241 -0.79 -20.98 7.41
CA THR A 241 -0.94 -22.37 7.89
C THR A 241 -2.23 -22.56 8.68
N MET A 242 -2.71 -21.53 9.38
CA MET A 242 -4.02 -21.50 10.04
C MET A 242 -5.19 -21.34 9.06
N GLY A 243 -4.93 -21.16 7.75
CA GLY A 243 -5.98 -20.93 6.74
C GLY A 243 -6.51 -19.49 6.71
N ILE A 244 -5.81 -18.55 7.35
CA ILE A 244 -6.18 -17.13 7.35
C ILE A 244 -5.59 -16.50 6.09
N HIS A 245 -6.45 -16.29 5.09
CA HIS A 245 -6.08 -15.71 3.79
C HIS A 245 -6.44 -14.22 3.67
N GLN A 246 -7.44 -13.77 4.43
CA GLN A 246 -7.82 -12.37 4.57
C GLN A 246 -7.28 -11.80 5.88
N LEU A 247 -6.67 -10.62 5.79
CA LEU A 247 -6.31 -9.79 6.94
C LEU A 247 -7.25 -8.60 6.98
N ASN A 248 -8.20 -8.63 7.91
CA ASN A 248 -9.13 -7.55 8.18
C ASN A 248 -9.09 -7.20 9.66
N PHE A 249 -8.29 -6.20 10.03
CA PHE A 249 -8.10 -5.76 11.42
C PHE A 249 -9.33 -5.09 12.05
N ARG A 250 -10.40 -4.87 11.27
CA ARG A 250 -11.69 -4.38 11.75
C ARG A 250 -12.71 -5.50 12.00
N SER A 251 -12.35 -6.75 11.67
CA SER A 251 -13.16 -7.92 12.00
C SER A 251 -12.85 -8.42 13.42
N GLU A 252 -13.77 -9.15 14.05
CA GLU A 252 -13.54 -9.77 15.37
C GLU A 252 -12.26 -10.61 15.38
N MET A 253 -12.05 -11.43 14.35
CA MET A 253 -10.85 -12.26 14.19
C MET A 253 -9.58 -11.41 14.08
N GLY A 254 -9.62 -10.32 13.29
CA GLY A 254 -8.46 -9.44 13.14
C GLY A 254 -8.09 -8.70 14.42
N VAL A 255 -9.09 -8.23 15.16
CA VAL A 255 -8.91 -7.61 16.49
C VAL A 255 -8.33 -8.63 17.47
N GLN A 256 -8.85 -9.87 17.52
CA GLN A 256 -8.31 -10.93 18.38
C GLN A 256 -6.86 -11.30 18.04
N ILE A 257 -6.49 -11.33 16.75
CA ILE A 257 -5.10 -11.53 16.35
C ILE A 257 -4.23 -10.41 16.90
N LEU A 258 -4.69 -9.16 16.81
CA LEU A 258 -3.95 -8.01 17.32
C LEU A 258 -3.83 -8.04 18.84
N ASP A 259 -4.92 -8.32 19.57
CA ASP A 259 -4.89 -8.48 21.03
C ASP A 259 -3.88 -9.57 21.46
N SER A 260 -3.93 -10.73 20.82
CA SER A 260 -3.03 -11.86 21.11
C SER A 260 -1.56 -11.53 20.88
N LEU A 261 -1.27 -10.61 19.96
CA LEU A 261 0.08 -10.11 19.71
C LEU A 261 0.52 -9.10 20.77
N CYS A 262 -0.41 -8.31 21.32
CA CYS A 262 -0.16 -7.30 22.34
C CYS A 262 -0.03 -7.86 23.76
N ASP A 263 -0.80 -8.88 24.12
CA ASP A 263 -0.86 -9.41 25.50
C ASP A 263 0.36 -10.20 25.95
N ALA A 264 1.00 -10.89 25.02
CA ALA A 264 2.02 -11.87 25.37
C ALA A 264 3.39 -11.24 25.69
N GLU A 265 3.45 -9.93 26.00
CA GLU A 265 4.67 -9.10 25.99
C GLU A 265 5.50 -9.25 24.69
N ARG A 266 4.86 -9.76 23.63
CA ARG A 266 5.52 -10.04 22.35
C ARG A 266 5.79 -8.75 21.59
N LEU A 267 4.82 -7.83 21.61
CA LEU A 267 4.84 -6.53 20.95
C LEU A 267 4.38 -5.44 21.93
N ASP A 268 5.07 -4.28 21.93
CA ASP A 268 4.57 -3.07 22.60
C ASP A 268 3.52 -2.42 21.70
N CYS A 269 2.29 -2.34 22.20
CA CYS A 269 1.13 -1.82 21.48
C CYS A 269 0.63 -0.47 22.01
N ASP A 270 1.30 0.13 22.99
CA ASP A 270 0.85 1.39 23.61
C ASP A 270 0.93 2.56 22.61
N ASN A 271 1.87 2.47 21.65
CA ASN A 271 1.96 3.38 20.50
C ASN A 271 2.06 2.61 19.17
N MET A 272 1.04 1.79 18.90
CA MET A 272 0.96 0.91 17.72
C MET A 272 1.27 1.64 16.41
N LEU A 273 0.65 2.80 16.18
CA LEU A 273 0.86 3.57 14.95
C LEU A 273 2.34 3.91 14.75
N SER A 274 3.01 4.46 15.76
CA SER A 274 4.42 4.82 15.65
C SER A 274 5.34 3.60 15.59
N SER A 275 4.96 2.47 16.20
CA SER A 275 5.72 1.22 16.11
C SER A 275 5.74 0.61 14.70
N ILE A 276 4.80 1.01 13.84
CA ILE A 276 4.67 0.59 12.45
C ILE A 276 5.22 1.66 11.51
N THR A 277 4.84 2.91 11.70
CA THR A 277 5.12 4.02 10.77
C THR A 277 6.39 4.81 11.11
N GLY A 278 6.94 4.60 12.30
CA GLY A 278 7.95 5.50 12.87
C GLY A 278 7.31 6.66 13.62
N GLN A 279 8.13 7.48 14.27
CA GLN A 279 7.62 8.61 15.05
C GLN A 279 7.12 9.69 14.09
N ASN A 280 5.84 10.02 14.19
CA ASN A 280 5.21 11.04 13.36
C ASN A 280 5.18 12.37 14.12
N CYS A 281 5.78 13.43 13.57
CA CYS A 281 5.86 14.74 14.24
C CYS A 281 4.49 15.42 14.31
N CYS A 282 3.69 15.23 13.27
CA CYS A 282 2.69 16.19 12.85
C CYS A 282 1.33 15.53 12.55
N PHE A 283 1.20 14.26 12.90
CA PHE A 283 -0.05 13.50 12.87
C PHE A 283 -1.02 13.96 13.96
N ASN A 284 -2.29 14.19 13.61
CA ASN A 284 -3.32 14.59 14.58
C ASN A 284 -3.88 13.39 15.34
N SER A 285 -3.19 12.99 16.42
CA SER A 285 -3.60 11.85 17.25
C SER A 285 -4.98 12.03 17.89
N SER A 286 -5.44 13.27 18.11
CA SER A 286 -6.80 13.53 18.64
C SER A 286 -7.93 13.19 17.65
N ARG A 287 -7.61 12.95 16.36
CA ARG A 287 -8.57 12.52 15.33
C ARG A 287 -8.54 11.02 15.04
N ILE A 288 -7.82 10.23 15.84
CA ILE A 288 -7.62 8.80 15.57
C ILE A 288 -8.94 8.04 15.41
N ASP A 289 -9.93 8.30 16.25
CA ASP A 289 -11.25 7.63 16.16
C ASP A 289 -11.91 7.87 14.80
N TYR A 290 -11.79 9.09 14.27
CA TYR A 290 -12.29 9.44 12.95
C TYR A 290 -11.54 8.69 11.85
N TYR A 291 -10.21 8.60 11.92
CA TYR A 291 -9.43 7.83 10.94
C TYR A 291 -9.81 6.35 10.97
N LEU A 292 -10.06 5.78 12.15
CA LEU A 292 -10.43 4.38 12.34
C LEU A 292 -11.85 4.03 11.84
N GLU A 293 -12.73 5.03 11.65
CA GLU A 293 -13.98 4.80 10.90
C GLU A 293 -13.71 4.37 9.45
N TYR A 294 -12.57 4.79 8.90
CA TYR A 294 -12.21 4.62 7.50
C TYR A 294 -11.17 3.52 7.29
N GLU A 295 -10.04 3.62 7.97
CA GLU A 295 -8.91 2.69 7.90
C GLU A 295 -8.86 1.80 9.16
N PRO A 296 -8.18 0.64 9.16
CA PRO A 296 -7.54 -0.02 8.02
C PRO A 296 -8.53 -0.76 7.11
N HIS A 297 -8.16 -0.86 5.82
CA HIS A 297 -8.83 -1.70 4.83
C HIS A 297 -8.27 -3.13 4.83
N PRO A 298 -9.04 -4.13 4.37
CA PRO A 298 -8.53 -5.50 4.27
C PRO A 298 -7.39 -5.65 3.25
N SER A 299 -6.50 -6.61 3.48
CA SER A 299 -5.52 -7.08 2.51
C SER A 299 -5.39 -8.60 2.56
N SER A 300 -4.68 -9.21 1.59
CA SER A 300 -4.41 -10.64 1.65
C SER A 300 -3.20 -10.95 2.54
N THR A 301 -3.23 -12.11 3.19
CA THR A 301 -2.06 -12.63 3.91
C THR A 301 -0.87 -12.90 2.97
N LYS A 302 -1.15 -13.24 1.71
CA LYS A 302 -0.11 -13.42 0.68
C LYS A 302 0.60 -12.10 0.36
N ASN A 303 -0.12 -10.98 0.36
CA ASN A 303 0.49 -9.67 0.21
C ASN A 303 1.45 -9.34 1.37
N LEU A 304 0.99 -9.53 2.62
CA LEU A 304 1.85 -9.36 3.80
C LEU A 304 3.08 -10.28 3.74
N ARG A 305 2.89 -11.55 3.37
CA ARG A 305 3.99 -12.50 3.19
C ARG A 305 5.01 -12.03 2.16
N HIS A 306 4.57 -11.42 1.07
CA HIS A 306 5.49 -10.91 0.05
C HIS A 306 6.40 -9.82 0.63
N LEU A 307 5.83 -8.85 1.35
CA LEU A 307 6.61 -7.81 2.03
C LEU A 307 7.58 -8.41 3.06
N PHE A 308 7.15 -9.43 3.81
CA PHE A 308 8.03 -10.11 4.77
C PHE A 308 9.15 -10.91 4.08
N GLN A 309 8.92 -11.42 2.87
CA GLN A 309 9.98 -12.04 2.07
C GLN A 309 11.02 -11.00 1.65
N MET A 310 10.59 -9.78 1.28
CA MET A 310 11.48 -8.69 0.95
C MET A 310 12.32 -8.26 2.15
N ILE A 311 11.71 -8.06 3.33
CA ILE A 311 12.43 -7.70 4.57
C ILE A 311 13.48 -8.75 4.92
N ARG A 312 13.14 -10.05 4.83
CA ARG A 312 14.08 -11.13 5.17
C ARG A 312 15.23 -11.29 4.18
N LYS A 313 15.06 -10.84 2.93
CA LYS A 313 16.03 -11.09 1.85
C LYS A 313 16.76 -9.85 1.35
N GLY A 314 16.22 -8.66 1.60
CA GLY A 314 16.71 -7.40 1.01
C GLY A 314 16.58 -7.36 -0.51
N THR A 315 15.55 -7.98 -1.08
CA THR A 315 15.38 -8.08 -2.54
C THR A 315 14.09 -7.44 -3.02
N PHE A 316 14.20 -6.66 -4.10
CA PHE A 316 13.05 -6.28 -4.93
C PHE A 316 12.84 -7.34 -6.03
N ALA A 317 11.93 -8.28 -5.79
CA ALA A 317 11.72 -9.44 -6.65
C ALA A 317 10.24 -9.86 -6.67
N LYS A 318 9.89 -10.75 -7.60
CA LYS A 318 8.57 -11.40 -7.64
C LYS A 318 8.34 -12.28 -6.40
N TYR A 319 7.09 -12.68 -6.17
CA TYR A 319 6.70 -13.47 -5.00
C TYR A 319 7.44 -14.82 -4.93
N ASP A 320 8.03 -15.16 -3.78
CA ASP A 320 8.71 -16.43 -3.62
C ASP A 320 7.74 -17.56 -3.20
N TYR A 321 7.46 -18.46 -4.13
CA TYR A 321 6.63 -19.65 -3.90
C TYR A 321 7.41 -20.85 -3.35
N GLY A 322 8.70 -20.68 -3.02
CA GLY A 322 9.64 -21.76 -2.72
C GLY A 322 10.13 -22.46 -3.98
N TRP A 323 11.13 -23.35 -3.87
CA TRP A 323 11.81 -23.93 -5.03
C TRP A 323 10.87 -24.56 -6.07
N VAL A 324 9.94 -25.40 -5.62
CA VAL A 324 9.00 -26.10 -6.52
C VAL A 324 8.00 -25.13 -7.13
N GLY A 325 7.47 -24.21 -6.33
CA GLY A 325 6.49 -23.22 -6.79
C GLY A 325 7.10 -22.21 -7.77
N ASN A 326 8.34 -21.78 -7.53
CA ASN A 326 9.08 -20.90 -8.44
C ASN A 326 9.42 -21.62 -9.74
N LEU A 327 9.84 -22.89 -9.70
CA LEU A 327 10.10 -23.64 -10.92
C LEU A 327 8.83 -23.77 -11.78
N ALA A 328 7.68 -24.02 -11.14
CA ALA A 328 6.39 -24.14 -11.83
C ALA A 328 5.89 -22.80 -12.41
N ARG A 329 6.19 -21.66 -11.78
CA ARG A 329 5.66 -20.34 -12.18
C ARG A 329 6.62 -19.52 -13.02
N TYR A 330 7.90 -19.64 -12.75
CA TYR A 330 8.95 -18.80 -13.32
C TYR A 330 9.97 -19.60 -14.13
N GLY A 331 9.96 -20.94 -14.07
CA GLY A 331 10.97 -21.78 -14.72
C GLY A 331 12.34 -21.74 -14.05
N GLN A 332 12.46 -21.13 -12.86
CA GLN A 332 13.70 -20.98 -12.10
C GLN A 332 13.48 -21.20 -10.60
N LEU A 333 14.53 -21.55 -9.85
CA LEU A 333 14.42 -21.91 -8.43
C LEU A 333 14.17 -20.72 -7.48
N HIS A 334 14.57 -19.53 -7.90
CA HIS A 334 14.42 -18.28 -7.15
C HIS A 334 13.47 -17.34 -7.90
N PRO A 335 12.72 -16.47 -7.21
CA PRO A 335 11.88 -15.49 -7.89
C PRO A 335 12.74 -14.56 -8.77
N PRO A 336 12.28 -14.20 -9.97
CA PRO A 336 12.94 -13.21 -10.80
C PRO A 336 13.05 -11.85 -10.08
N PRO A 337 14.23 -11.20 -10.10
CA PRO A 337 14.36 -9.83 -9.61
C PRO A 337 13.63 -8.83 -10.52
N ILE A 338 13.20 -7.72 -9.94
CA ILE A 338 12.65 -6.57 -10.70
C ILE A 338 13.75 -5.52 -10.80
N HIS A 339 14.16 -5.21 -12.03
CA HIS A 339 15.25 -4.28 -12.27
C HIS A 339 14.73 -2.86 -12.46
N LEU A 340 14.96 -1.99 -11.45
CA LEU A 340 14.62 -0.56 -11.54
C LEU A 340 15.35 0.16 -12.68
N SER A 341 16.50 -0.36 -13.12
CA SER A 341 17.20 0.13 -14.31
C SER A 341 16.40 -0.01 -15.61
N SER A 342 15.32 -0.79 -15.61
CA SER A 342 14.39 -0.89 -16.75
C SER A 342 13.43 0.29 -16.85
N ILE A 343 13.28 1.09 -15.78
CA ILE A 343 12.54 2.35 -15.83
C ILE A 343 13.33 3.33 -16.71
N PRO A 344 12.74 3.87 -17.79
CA PRO A 344 13.47 4.71 -18.72
C PRO A 344 13.79 6.07 -18.11
N GLU A 345 14.96 6.61 -18.46
CA GLU A 345 15.43 7.94 -18.00
C GLU A 345 14.47 9.07 -18.38
N SER A 346 13.68 8.87 -19.44
CA SER A 346 12.69 9.83 -19.91
C SER A 346 11.45 9.93 -19.02
N LEU A 347 11.26 9.04 -18.04
CA LEU A 347 10.17 9.15 -17.07
C LEU A 347 10.63 10.00 -15.89
N PRO A 348 10.12 11.24 -15.73
CA PRO A 348 10.48 12.10 -14.60
C PRO A 348 9.92 11.50 -13.30
N LEU A 349 10.79 11.45 -12.29
CA LEU A 349 10.47 10.92 -10.97
C LEU A 349 10.71 11.99 -9.92
N TRP A 350 9.79 12.08 -8.96
CA TRP A 350 9.93 12.85 -7.74
C TRP A 350 9.74 11.92 -6.54
N MET A 351 10.51 12.07 -5.48
CA MET A 351 10.43 11.24 -4.28
C MET A 351 10.45 12.08 -3.00
N GLY A 352 9.42 11.92 -2.18
CA GLY A 352 9.33 12.49 -0.83
C GLY A 352 9.55 11.41 0.22
N TYR A 353 10.48 11.59 1.15
CA TYR A 353 10.79 10.60 2.20
C TYR A 353 11.25 11.24 3.52
N GLY A 354 10.95 10.55 4.62
CA GLY A 354 11.11 11.05 5.98
C GLY A 354 12.33 10.48 6.70
N GLY A 355 12.92 11.26 7.62
CA GLY A 355 14.04 10.77 8.44
C GLY A 355 13.63 9.86 9.59
N LEU A 356 12.36 9.92 10.02
CA LEU A 356 11.79 9.05 11.05
C LEU A 356 10.85 7.99 10.47
N ASP A 357 10.81 7.83 9.15
CA ASP A 357 10.03 6.79 8.48
C ASP A 357 10.63 5.42 8.78
N ALA A 358 9.88 4.59 9.51
CA ALA A 358 10.35 3.28 9.94
C ALA A 358 10.14 2.17 8.89
N LEU A 359 9.48 2.46 7.77
CA LEU A 359 9.18 1.53 6.68
C LEU A 359 9.97 1.87 5.41
N ALA A 360 9.91 3.12 4.96
CA ALA A 360 10.74 3.63 3.86
C ALA A 360 12.03 4.24 4.42
N ASP A 361 12.86 3.41 5.03
CA ASP A 361 14.12 3.84 5.65
C ASP A 361 15.01 4.58 4.64
N VAL A 362 15.71 5.62 5.10
CA VAL A 362 16.60 6.44 4.27
C VAL A 362 17.61 5.58 3.50
N THR A 363 18.16 4.53 4.09
CA THR A 363 19.11 3.62 3.45
C THR A 363 18.47 2.87 2.28
N ASP A 364 17.23 2.41 2.45
CA ASP A 364 16.47 1.70 1.42
C ASP A 364 16.02 2.64 0.29
N VAL A 365 15.67 3.89 0.61
CA VAL A 365 15.37 4.93 -0.39
C VAL A 365 16.63 5.29 -1.18
N GLU A 366 17.76 5.51 -0.53
CA GLU A 366 19.04 5.75 -1.22
C GLU A 366 19.45 4.57 -2.10
N HIS A 367 19.21 3.34 -1.64
CA HIS A 367 19.44 2.15 -2.45
C HIS A 367 18.54 2.17 -3.69
N THR A 368 17.25 2.47 -3.54
CA THR A 368 16.30 2.63 -4.65
C THR A 368 16.82 3.64 -5.69
N ILE A 369 17.27 4.81 -5.25
CA ILE A 369 17.80 5.87 -6.12
C ILE A 369 19.02 5.38 -6.91
N LYS A 370 19.95 4.66 -6.26
CA LYS A 370 21.16 4.13 -6.92
C LYS A 370 20.86 3.08 -8.01
N GLN A 371 19.69 2.45 -7.99
CA GLN A 371 19.29 1.44 -8.97
C GLN A 371 18.55 2.03 -10.18
N LEU A 372 18.14 3.30 -10.11
CA LEU A 372 17.51 4.01 -11.22
C LEU A 372 18.56 4.52 -12.20
N ARG A 373 18.17 4.65 -13.47
CA ARG A 373 19.01 5.31 -14.49
C ARG A 373 18.89 6.84 -14.45
N SER A 374 17.71 7.36 -14.09
CA SER A 374 17.48 8.78 -13.88
C SER A 374 17.76 9.19 -12.44
N THR A 375 18.08 10.47 -12.26
CA THR A 375 18.12 11.09 -10.93
C THR A 375 16.75 11.69 -10.62
N PRO A 376 16.00 11.16 -9.64
CA PRO A 376 14.74 11.74 -9.22
C PRO A 376 14.95 13.10 -8.54
N GLU A 377 13.93 13.95 -8.60
CA GLU A 377 13.82 15.11 -7.73
C GLU A 377 13.44 14.65 -6.31
N LEU A 378 14.05 15.25 -5.28
CA LEU A 378 13.96 14.75 -3.92
C LEU A 378 13.43 15.81 -2.95
N LEU A 379 12.51 15.40 -2.08
CA LEU A 379 12.12 16.11 -0.88
C LEU A 379 12.44 15.23 0.33
N TYR A 380 13.30 15.71 1.22
CA TYR A 380 13.63 15.05 2.48
C TYR A 380 13.16 15.89 3.67
N ILE A 381 12.41 15.27 4.58
CA ILE A 381 11.93 15.92 5.80
C ILE A 381 12.36 15.08 7.02
N GLY A 382 13.30 15.59 7.80
CA GLY A 382 14.00 14.79 8.80
C GLY A 382 13.13 14.24 9.94
N ASP A 383 12.09 14.95 10.33
CA ASP A 383 11.19 14.61 11.44
C ASP A 383 9.87 13.95 11.00
N TYR A 384 9.67 13.73 9.70
CA TYR A 384 8.50 13.03 9.19
C TYR A 384 8.63 11.52 9.37
N GLY A 385 7.57 10.90 9.90
CA GLY A 385 7.33 9.46 9.83
C GLY A 385 6.57 9.05 8.57
N HIS A 386 6.27 7.76 8.44
CA HIS A 386 5.69 7.20 7.22
C HIS A 386 4.34 7.82 6.83
N ILE A 387 3.46 8.06 7.81
CA ILE A 387 2.10 8.52 7.53
C ILE A 387 2.00 10.05 7.42
N ASP A 388 3.01 10.79 7.89
CA ASP A 388 3.00 12.25 7.86
C ASP A 388 2.87 12.79 6.42
N PHE A 389 3.42 12.09 5.43
CA PHE A 389 3.33 12.49 4.01
C PHE A 389 1.92 12.53 3.43
N ILE A 390 0.93 11.91 4.10
CA ILE A 390 -0.47 11.93 3.68
C ILE A 390 -1.43 12.40 4.78
N MET A 391 -1.02 12.34 6.05
CA MET A 391 -1.89 12.64 7.20
C MET A 391 -1.38 13.75 8.13
N SER A 392 -0.19 14.33 7.90
CA SER A 392 0.27 15.48 8.68
C SER A 392 -0.65 16.68 8.49
N VAL A 393 -0.91 17.40 9.59
CA VAL A 393 -1.67 18.67 9.54
C VAL A 393 -0.92 19.78 8.80
N SER A 394 0.39 19.60 8.58
CA SER A 394 1.31 20.52 7.90
C SER A 394 1.71 20.06 6.51
N ALA A 395 1.31 18.85 6.08
CA ALA A 395 1.72 18.25 4.79
C ALA A 395 1.41 19.15 3.57
N LYS A 396 0.38 20.00 3.66
CA LYS A 396 0.10 20.99 2.62
C LYS A 396 1.32 21.84 2.30
N ASP A 397 1.92 22.43 3.32
CA ASP A 397 2.99 23.41 3.15
C ASP A 397 4.35 22.70 3.02
N ASP A 398 4.54 21.60 3.75
CA ASP A 398 5.82 20.88 3.78
C ASP A 398 6.04 19.98 2.55
N VAL A 399 4.97 19.40 1.99
CA VAL A 399 5.04 18.37 0.94
C VAL A 399 4.28 18.77 -0.32
N TYR A 400 2.99 19.12 -0.19
CA TYR A 400 2.11 19.19 -1.36
C TYR A 400 2.39 20.38 -2.26
N VAL A 401 2.93 21.49 -1.74
CA VAL A 401 3.37 22.62 -2.57
C VAL A 401 4.48 22.19 -3.54
N ASP A 402 5.50 21.48 -3.04
CA ASP A 402 6.61 21.02 -3.88
C ASP A 402 6.18 19.93 -4.86
N LEU A 403 5.37 18.97 -4.39
CA LEU A 403 4.77 17.94 -5.24
C LEU A 403 3.96 18.57 -6.38
N MET A 404 3.08 19.55 -6.09
CA MET A 404 2.28 20.21 -7.13
C MET A 404 3.14 21.01 -8.11
N ARG A 405 4.23 21.64 -7.66
CA ARG A 405 5.20 22.28 -8.56
C ARG A 405 5.78 21.25 -9.53
N PHE A 406 6.29 20.13 -9.03
CA PHE A 406 6.79 19.04 -9.88
C PHE A 406 5.73 18.59 -10.89
N LEU A 407 4.49 18.33 -10.46
CA LEU A 407 3.41 17.89 -11.34
C LEU A 407 3.10 18.89 -12.47
N ARG A 408 3.19 20.20 -12.20
CA ARG A 408 2.94 21.27 -13.19
C ARG A 408 4.08 21.45 -14.18
N ASP A 409 5.31 21.34 -13.71
CA ASP A 409 6.50 21.49 -14.57
C ASP A 409 6.48 20.46 -15.72
N GLN A 410 5.96 19.25 -15.46
CA GLN A 410 5.85 18.20 -16.47
C GLN A 410 4.77 18.43 -17.54
N GLN A 411 3.96 19.47 -17.38
CA GLN A 411 2.93 19.87 -18.34
C GLN A 411 3.38 21.03 -19.25
N GLY A 412 4.63 21.50 -19.09
CA GLY A 412 5.11 22.70 -19.80
C GLY A 412 4.41 23.98 -19.34
N VAL A 413 3.72 23.95 -18.20
CA VAL A 413 3.03 25.09 -17.61
C VAL A 413 3.93 25.66 -16.52
N HIS A 414 4.83 26.58 -16.89
CA HIS A 414 5.55 27.39 -15.90
C HIS A 414 4.55 28.28 -15.16
N SER A 415 4.16 27.86 -13.95
CA SER A 415 3.34 28.67 -13.06
C SER A 415 4.27 29.54 -12.23
N SER A 416 4.31 30.84 -12.54
CA SER A 416 4.84 31.86 -11.65
C SER A 416 3.96 31.92 -10.40
N TYR A 417 4.38 31.24 -9.34
CA TYR A 417 3.84 31.41 -8.00
C TYR A 417 4.48 32.62 -7.32
#